data_AF-A0A3C2C7U3-F1
#
_entry.id   AF-A0A3C2C7U3-F1
#
_cell.length_a   1.000
_cell.length_b   1.000
_cell.length_c   1.000
_cell.angle_alpha   90.00
_cell.angle_beta   90.00
_cell.angle_gamma   90.00
#
_symmetry.space_group_name_H-M   'P 1'
#
loop_
_entity.id
_entity.type
_entity.pdbx_description
1 polymer ?
#
loop_
_entity_poly.entity_id
_entity_poly.type
_entity_poly.pdbx_seq_one_letter_code
_entity_poly.pdbx_strand_id
1 'polypeptide(L)'
;MRIGRFRYKNQILYGIVEDNRVLPVMDPFESLEPVHGQSLNLEELELLAPCQPSKAVCLGLNYRDHAEEFKLPLPDEPLIFLKPSTSVIGPFVPIIYPPWSHRVDYEAELAVVIKKKAHNVQEKEANDYTLGYTCANDITARDLQGKDKQWTRAKSFDTFCPLGPYIETDLNPDDQE
;
A
#
# COMPACT_ATOMS: atom_id res chain seq x y z
N MET A 1 14.71 3.45 -6.72
CA MET A 1 14.03 4.59 -7.38
C MET A 1 12.63 4.73 -6.81
N ARG A 2 12.10 5.96 -6.72
CA ARG A 2 10.76 6.23 -6.18
C ARG A 2 9.74 6.47 -7.29
N ILE A 3 8.67 5.70 -7.33
CA ILE A 3 7.58 5.83 -8.30
C ILE A 3 6.36 6.42 -7.60
N GLY A 4 5.80 7.50 -8.15
CA GLY A 4 4.57 8.12 -7.66
C GLY A 4 3.48 8.15 -8.71
N ARG A 5 2.25 8.36 -8.25
CA ARG A 5 1.09 8.69 -9.11
C ARG A 5 0.61 10.09 -8.75
N PHE A 6 0.40 10.91 -9.75
CA PHE A 6 0.17 12.34 -9.58
C PHE A 6 -1.03 12.81 -10.39
N ARG A 7 -1.69 13.87 -9.92
CA ARG A 7 -2.63 14.65 -10.73
C ARG A 7 -1.99 15.99 -11.10
N TYR A 8 -2.03 16.31 -12.39
CA TYR A 8 -1.56 17.58 -12.96
C TYR A 8 -2.56 18.08 -14.00
N LYS A 9 -3.11 19.29 -13.85
CA LYS A 9 -4.04 19.91 -14.81
C LYS A 9 -5.16 18.94 -15.30
N ASN A 10 -5.81 18.25 -14.35
CA ASN A 10 -6.85 17.22 -14.58
C ASN A 10 -6.40 15.92 -15.28
N GLN A 11 -5.11 15.72 -15.49
CA GLN A 11 -4.56 14.44 -15.97
C GLN A 11 -3.92 13.68 -14.82
N ILE A 12 -4.02 12.35 -14.86
CA ILE A 12 -3.31 11.46 -13.94
C ILE A 12 -2.13 10.88 -14.70
N LEU A 13 -0.95 10.89 -14.07
CA LEU A 13 0.25 10.28 -14.61
C LEU A 13 1.00 9.51 -13.52
N TYR A 14 1.83 8.57 -13.95
CA TYR A 14 2.91 8.02 -13.14
C TYR A 14 4.21 8.76 -13.44
N GLY A 15 5.12 8.78 -12.47
CA GLY A 15 6.45 9.33 -12.70
C GLY A 15 7.47 8.90 -11.65
N ILE A 16 8.74 8.95 -12.05
CA ILE A 16 9.88 8.72 -11.18
C ILE A 16 10.22 10.03 -10.47
N VAL A 17 10.38 9.97 -9.16
CA VAL A 17 10.65 11.12 -8.29
C VAL A 17 12.15 11.25 -8.03
N GLU A 18 12.74 12.29 -8.60
CA GLU A 18 14.14 12.68 -8.43
C GLU A 18 14.19 14.07 -7.81
N ASP A 19 14.65 14.18 -6.56
CA ASP A 19 14.63 15.42 -5.78
C ASP A 19 13.24 16.10 -5.81
N ASN A 20 13.16 17.29 -6.42
CA ASN A 20 11.93 18.07 -6.58
C ASN A 20 11.31 17.95 -7.98
N ARG A 21 11.68 16.90 -8.74
CA ARG A 21 11.25 16.68 -10.11
C ARG A 21 10.54 15.35 -10.23
N VAL A 22 9.56 15.32 -11.12
CA VAL A 22 8.89 14.10 -11.57
C VAL A 22 9.18 13.91 -13.04
N LEU A 23 9.75 12.76 -13.37
CA LEU A 23 9.97 12.30 -14.74
C LEU A 23 8.81 11.38 -15.14
N PRO A 24 7.89 11.80 -16.02
CA PRO A 24 6.72 10.99 -16.37
C PRO A 24 7.12 9.64 -16.96
N VAL A 25 6.38 8.59 -16.60
CA VAL A 25 6.49 7.25 -17.20
C VAL A 25 5.12 6.80 -17.69
N MET A 26 5.08 6.04 -18.79
CA MET A 26 3.82 5.61 -19.40
C MET A 26 3.08 4.59 -18.52
N ASP A 27 3.78 3.52 -18.14
CA ASP A 27 3.27 2.49 -17.22
C ASP A 27 4.42 1.88 -16.42
N PRO A 28 4.53 2.17 -15.11
CA PRO A 28 5.63 1.66 -14.28
C PRO A 28 5.62 0.14 -14.08
N PHE A 29 4.52 -0.54 -14.41
CA PHE A 29 4.41 -2.00 -14.33
C PHE A 29 4.95 -2.69 -15.59
N GLU A 30 5.06 -1.96 -16.72
CA GLU A 30 5.63 -2.43 -17.98
C GLU A 30 7.07 -1.94 -18.19
N SER A 31 7.31 -0.64 -18.03
CA SER A 31 8.63 -0.01 -18.24
C SER A 31 8.83 1.20 -17.33
N LEU A 32 10.05 1.34 -16.79
CA LEU A 32 10.48 2.49 -16.00
C LEU A 32 11.21 3.55 -16.84
N GLU A 33 11.19 3.45 -18.17
CA GLU A 33 11.81 4.45 -19.04
C GLU A 33 11.02 5.78 -18.99
N PRO A 34 11.66 6.90 -18.62
CA PRO A 34 11.01 8.20 -18.65
C PRO A 34 10.63 8.63 -20.06
N VAL A 35 9.53 9.39 -20.15
CA VAL A 35 9.17 10.09 -21.38
C VAL A 35 10.22 11.19 -21.64
N HIS A 36 11.03 10.99 -22.67
CA HIS A 36 12.14 11.89 -23.01
C HIS A 36 11.68 13.35 -23.16
N GLY A 37 12.47 14.26 -22.59
CA GLY A 37 12.25 15.71 -22.69
C GLY A 37 11.12 16.23 -21.79
N GLN A 38 10.48 15.39 -20.98
CA GLN A 38 9.45 15.81 -20.02
C GLN A 38 9.96 15.76 -18.58
N SER A 39 9.68 16.81 -17.83
CA SER A 39 9.92 16.87 -16.40
C SER A 39 8.97 17.90 -15.79
N LEU A 40 8.35 17.53 -14.68
CA LEU A 40 7.42 18.37 -13.93
C LEU A 40 8.02 18.72 -12.57
N ASN A 41 7.72 19.91 -12.06
CA ASN A 41 8.04 20.27 -10.68
C ASN A 41 7.10 19.54 -9.73
N LEU A 42 7.63 18.80 -8.75
CA LEU A 42 6.86 18.01 -7.80
C LEU A 42 5.86 18.88 -7.01
N GLU A 43 6.21 20.13 -6.70
CA GLU A 43 5.35 21.06 -5.96
C GLU A 43 4.09 21.49 -6.73
N GLU A 44 4.07 21.34 -8.05
CA GLU A 44 2.89 21.63 -8.88
C GLU A 44 1.92 20.44 -8.98
N LEU A 45 2.27 19.30 -8.37
CA LEU A 45 1.56 18.05 -8.51
C LEU A 45 0.80 17.69 -7.23
N GLU A 46 -0.43 17.21 -7.41
CA GLU A 46 -1.16 16.57 -6.32
C GLU A 46 -0.75 15.09 -6.26
N LEU A 47 -0.20 14.67 -5.12
CA LEU A 47 0.17 13.29 -4.86
C LEU A 47 -1.06 12.41 -4.62
N LEU A 48 -1.13 11.28 -5.32
CA LEU A 48 -2.18 10.27 -5.17
C LEU A 48 -1.61 9.00 -4.51
N ALA A 49 -2.45 8.00 -4.24
CA ALA A 49 -1.94 6.66 -3.92
C ALA A 49 -0.98 6.19 -5.04
N PRO A 50 0.13 5.51 -4.74
CA PRO A 50 1.16 5.27 -5.74
C PRO A 50 0.79 4.17 -6.76
N CYS A 51 -0.32 3.47 -6.56
CA CYS A 51 -0.89 2.50 -7.51
C CYS A 51 -2.40 2.35 -7.36
N GLN A 52 -3.05 1.66 -8.30
CA GLN A 52 -4.47 1.30 -8.24
C GLN A 52 -4.59 -0.23 -8.15
N PRO A 53 -4.50 -0.80 -6.93
CA PRO A 53 -4.53 -2.26 -6.79
C PRO A 53 -5.92 -2.81 -7.13
N SER A 54 -5.98 -3.99 -7.74
CA SER A 54 -7.25 -4.71 -7.92
C SER A 54 -7.82 -5.24 -6.60
N LYS A 55 -6.95 -5.50 -5.62
CA LYS A 55 -7.25 -5.96 -4.26
C LYS A 55 -6.04 -5.68 -3.37
N ALA A 56 -6.26 -5.50 -2.08
CA ALA A 56 -5.21 -5.58 -1.08
C ALA A 56 -5.34 -6.92 -0.32
N VAL A 57 -4.28 -7.72 -0.33
CA VAL A 57 -4.15 -8.93 0.48
C VAL A 57 -3.33 -8.55 1.70
N CYS A 58 -3.89 -8.74 2.89
CA CYS A 58 -3.33 -8.27 4.14
C CYS A 58 -3.00 -9.46 5.06
N LEU A 59 -2.04 -9.27 5.95
CA LEU A 59 -1.59 -10.27 6.92
C LEU A 59 -1.96 -9.82 8.32
N GLY A 60 -2.47 -10.75 9.14
CA GLY A 60 -2.64 -10.54 10.58
C GLY A 60 -1.52 -11.19 11.37
N LEU A 61 -1.14 -10.59 12.52
CA LEU A 61 -0.19 -11.16 13.48
C LEU A 61 1.18 -11.53 12.87
N ASN A 62 1.70 -10.69 11.99
CA ASN A 62 2.95 -10.96 11.25
C ASN A 62 4.21 -10.34 11.88
N TYR A 63 4.07 -9.55 12.95
CA TYR A 63 5.18 -9.11 13.81
C TYR A 63 5.20 -9.94 15.09
N ARG A 64 6.36 -10.55 15.40
CA ARG A 64 6.54 -11.41 16.56
C ARG A 64 6.18 -10.69 17.87
N ASP A 65 6.65 -9.46 18.01
CA ASP A 65 6.38 -8.60 19.16
C ASP A 65 4.88 -8.34 19.37
N HIS A 66 4.11 -8.27 18.28
CA HIS A 66 2.66 -8.06 18.36
C HIS A 66 1.92 -9.34 18.77
N ALA A 67 2.39 -10.52 18.36
CA ALA A 67 1.85 -11.79 18.85
C ALA A 67 2.12 -11.97 20.36
N GLU A 68 3.31 -11.57 20.81
CA GLU A 68 3.68 -11.57 22.23
C GLU A 68 2.84 -10.58 23.06
N GLU A 69 2.58 -9.37 22.54
CA GLU A 69 1.73 -8.35 23.18
C GLU A 69 0.32 -8.88 23.49
N PHE A 70 -0.29 -9.59 22.54
CA PHE A 70 -1.62 -10.18 22.71
C PHE A 70 -1.61 -11.57 23.35
N LYS A 71 -0.43 -12.12 23.70
CA LYS A 71 -0.24 -13.48 24.22
C LYS A 71 -0.91 -14.54 23.35
N LEU A 72 -0.91 -14.33 22.04
CA LEU A 72 -1.44 -15.27 21.07
C LEU A 72 -0.31 -16.16 20.56
N PRO A 73 -0.55 -17.47 20.33
CA PRO A 73 0.42 -18.29 19.63
C PRO A 73 0.63 -17.73 18.23
N LEU A 74 1.88 -17.77 17.74
CA LEU A 74 2.14 -17.51 16.33
C LEU A 74 1.38 -18.54 15.49
N PRO A 75 0.68 -18.10 14.43
CA PRO A 75 -0.05 -19.03 13.60
C PRO A 75 0.91 -19.87 12.77
N ASP A 76 0.59 -21.16 12.59
CA ASP A 76 1.38 -22.08 11.75
C ASP A 76 1.29 -21.73 10.25
N GLU A 77 0.22 -21.02 9.86
CA GLU A 77 -0.02 -20.53 8.50
C GLU A 77 -0.35 -19.03 8.52
N PRO A 78 0.02 -18.27 7.47
CA PRO A 78 -0.30 -16.84 7.40
C PRO A 78 -1.81 -16.57 7.49
N LEU A 79 -2.22 -15.73 8.45
CA LEU A 79 -3.61 -15.29 8.54
C LEU A 79 -3.86 -14.17 7.53
N ILE A 80 -4.60 -14.51 6.46
CA ILE A 80 -4.89 -13.58 5.36
C ILE A 80 -6.32 -13.06 5.37
N PHE A 81 -6.50 -11.81 4.93
CA PHE A 81 -7.79 -11.22 4.64
C PHE A 81 -7.68 -10.21 3.49
N LEU A 82 -8.83 -9.74 2.99
CA LEU A 82 -8.90 -8.80 1.88
C LEU A 82 -9.48 -7.47 2.32
N LYS A 83 -8.90 -6.39 1.78
CA LYS A 83 -9.53 -5.07 1.69
C LYS A 83 -9.84 -4.77 0.22
N PRO A 84 -11.03 -4.21 -0.09
CA PRO A 84 -11.39 -3.86 -1.45
C PRO A 84 -10.58 -2.64 -1.91
N SER A 85 -10.37 -2.54 -3.22
CA SER A 85 -9.67 -1.39 -3.83
C SER A 85 -10.35 -0.05 -3.55
N THR A 86 -11.66 -0.04 -3.26
CA THR A 86 -12.42 1.16 -2.89
C THR A 86 -12.00 1.76 -1.54
N SER A 87 -11.35 0.98 -0.67
CA SER A 87 -10.81 1.48 0.60
C SER A 87 -9.54 2.31 0.43
N VAL A 88 -8.90 2.26 -0.75
CA VAL A 88 -7.58 2.88 -0.99
C VAL A 88 -7.69 4.39 -1.11
N ILE A 89 -6.86 5.09 -0.34
CA ILE A 89 -6.65 6.53 -0.47
C ILE A 89 -5.17 6.86 -0.51
N GLY A 90 -4.84 8.01 -1.11
CA GLY A 90 -3.48 8.52 -1.19
C GLY A 90 -3.05 9.27 0.07
N PRO A 91 -1.81 9.76 0.08
CA PRO A 91 -1.30 10.63 1.14
C PRO A 91 -2.18 11.86 1.34
N PHE A 92 -2.28 12.33 2.58
CA PHE A 92 -3.01 13.55 2.98
C PHE A 92 -4.53 13.53 2.72
N VAL A 93 -5.09 12.42 2.24
CA VAL A 93 -6.54 12.23 2.15
C VAL A 93 -7.08 11.86 3.54
N PRO A 94 -8.17 12.48 4.02
CA PRO A 94 -8.74 12.16 5.34
C PRO A 94 -9.28 10.74 5.44
N ILE A 95 -9.05 10.10 6.58
CA ILE A 95 -9.72 8.86 6.97
C ILE A 95 -11.08 9.22 7.59
N ILE A 96 -12.16 8.63 7.07
CA ILE A 96 -13.53 8.90 7.52
C ILE A 96 -13.98 7.81 8.48
N TYR A 97 -14.23 8.19 9.73
CA TYR A 97 -14.60 7.24 10.77
C TYR A 97 -16.09 6.92 10.63
N PRO A 98 -16.49 5.63 10.52
CA PRO A 98 -17.89 5.25 10.47
C PRO A 98 -18.60 5.73 11.75
N PRO A 99 -19.77 6.38 11.65
CA PRO A 99 -20.40 7.04 12.80
C PRO A 99 -20.86 6.07 13.90
N TRP A 100 -20.93 4.78 13.61
CA TRP A 100 -21.28 3.71 14.56
C TRP A 100 -20.06 2.95 15.12
N SER A 101 -18.84 3.28 14.70
CA SER A 101 -17.63 2.70 15.30
C SER A 101 -17.17 3.57 16.46
N HIS A 102 -16.85 2.93 17.59
CA HIS A 102 -16.40 3.61 18.80
C HIS A 102 -14.88 3.54 19.00
N ARG A 103 -14.20 2.70 18.21
CA ARG A 103 -12.73 2.59 18.24
C ARG A 103 -12.20 2.25 16.86
N VAL A 104 -11.56 3.23 16.24
CA VAL A 104 -10.81 3.08 14.99
C VAL A 104 -9.33 3.22 15.31
N ASP A 105 -8.55 2.18 15.02
CA ASP A 105 -7.11 2.12 15.25
C ASP A 105 -6.35 2.19 13.92
N TYR A 106 -5.11 2.66 13.98
CA TYR A 106 -4.12 2.58 12.91
C TYR A 106 -3.27 1.32 13.05
N GLU A 107 -2.76 0.80 11.93
CA GLU A 107 -1.83 -0.32 11.86
C GLU A 107 -0.82 0.03 10.76
N ALA A 108 0.40 0.42 11.13
CA ALA A 108 1.44 0.78 10.17
C ALA A 108 2.06 -0.47 9.56
N GLU A 109 2.04 -0.58 8.23
CA GLU A 109 2.43 -1.79 7.52
C GLU A 109 3.36 -1.48 6.34
N LEU A 110 4.26 -2.43 6.04
CA LEU A 110 4.98 -2.46 4.77
C LEU A 110 4.08 -3.10 3.71
N ALA A 111 3.77 -2.37 2.64
CA ALA A 111 3.03 -2.91 1.51
C ALA A 111 3.96 -3.31 0.38
N VAL A 112 3.82 -4.56 -0.06
CA VAL A 112 4.48 -5.10 -1.26
C VAL A 112 3.60 -4.83 -2.47
N VAL A 113 4.13 -4.12 -3.46
CA VAL A 113 3.41 -3.86 -4.72
C VAL A 113 3.82 -4.89 -5.76
N ILE A 114 2.86 -5.69 -6.22
CA ILE A 114 3.10 -6.74 -7.22
C ILE A 114 3.23 -6.14 -8.63
N LYS A 115 4.32 -6.47 -9.32
CA LYS A 115 4.67 -6.00 -10.67
C LYS A 115 3.85 -6.65 -11.78
N LYS A 116 3.68 -7.97 -11.70
CA LYS A 116 3.09 -8.79 -12.78
C LYS A 116 2.27 -9.95 -12.21
N LYS A 117 1.43 -10.56 -13.04
CA LYS A 117 0.61 -11.72 -12.62
C LYS A 117 1.49 -12.82 -12.04
N ALA A 118 1.17 -13.25 -10.83
CA ALA A 118 1.86 -14.31 -10.09
C ALA A 118 0.91 -15.47 -9.82
N HIS A 119 1.40 -16.71 -9.99
CA HIS A 119 0.65 -17.94 -9.70
C HIS A 119 1.64 -19.06 -9.38
N ASN A 120 1.51 -19.71 -8.21
CA ASN A 120 2.42 -20.75 -7.72
C ASN A 120 3.91 -20.38 -7.84
N VAL A 121 4.23 -19.13 -7.48
CA VAL A 121 5.60 -18.60 -7.50
C VAL A 121 6.40 -19.23 -6.36
N GLN A 122 7.62 -19.67 -6.64
CA GLN A 122 8.51 -20.16 -5.58
C GLN A 122 9.02 -18.97 -4.76
N GLU A 123 9.27 -19.17 -3.47
CA GLU A 123 9.76 -18.12 -2.57
C GLU A 123 10.98 -17.37 -3.13
N LYS A 124 11.98 -18.11 -3.63
CA LYS A 124 13.21 -17.56 -4.24
C LYS A 124 12.96 -16.68 -5.48
N GLU A 125 11.80 -16.79 -6.11
CA GLU A 125 11.41 -16.05 -7.32
C GLU A 125 10.52 -14.84 -6.97
N ALA A 126 10.14 -14.66 -5.69
CA ALA A 126 9.18 -13.63 -5.28
C ALA A 126 9.61 -12.21 -5.72
N ASN A 127 10.91 -11.91 -5.62
CA ASN A 127 11.46 -10.61 -6.01
C ASN A 127 11.25 -10.28 -7.50
N ASP A 128 11.20 -11.28 -8.39
CA ASP A 128 10.93 -11.07 -9.82
C ASP A 128 9.50 -10.61 -10.11
N TYR A 129 8.60 -10.76 -9.13
CA TYR A 129 7.19 -10.38 -9.18
C TYR A 129 6.88 -9.14 -8.32
N THR A 130 7.84 -8.65 -7.55
CA THR A 130 7.70 -7.43 -6.75
C THR A 130 8.13 -6.23 -7.59
N LEU A 131 7.29 -5.19 -7.68
CA LEU A 131 7.66 -3.91 -8.27
C LEU A 131 8.51 -3.12 -7.27
N GLY A 132 8.07 -3.12 -6.01
CA GLY A 132 8.73 -2.42 -4.92
C GLY A 132 7.82 -2.38 -3.69
N TYR A 133 8.14 -1.48 -2.78
CA TYR A 133 7.51 -1.36 -1.48
C TYR A 133 6.98 0.05 -1.24
N THR A 134 5.89 0.17 -0.49
CA THR A 134 5.35 1.46 -0.04
C THR A 134 4.85 1.32 1.40
N CYS A 135 4.61 2.43 2.09
CA CYS A 135 3.93 2.38 3.38
C CYS A 135 2.42 2.17 3.17
N ALA A 136 1.80 1.45 4.10
CA ALA A 136 0.37 1.26 4.22
C ALA A 136 -0.11 1.52 5.64
N ASN A 137 -1.39 1.85 5.77
CA ASN A 137 -2.07 1.87 7.06
C ASN A 137 -3.32 0.97 7.00
N ASP A 138 -3.34 -0.11 7.77
CA ASP A 138 -4.50 -1.02 7.86
C ASP A 138 -5.50 -0.53 8.92
N ILE A 139 -6.20 0.55 8.57
CA ILE A 139 -7.20 1.15 9.47
C ILE A 139 -8.28 0.13 9.83
N THR A 140 -8.57 0.04 11.13
CA THR A 140 -9.42 -1.01 11.69
C THR A 140 -10.41 -0.46 12.69
N ALA A 141 -11.71 -0.68 12.44
CA ALA A 141 -12.78 -0.48 13.42
C ALA A 141 -12.82 -1.67 14.39
N ARG A 142 -12.11 -1.57 15.53
CA ARG A 142 -11.87 -2.68 16.48
C ARG A 142 -13.15 -3.23 17.10
N ASP A 143 -14.12 -2.36 17.37
CA ASP A 143 -15.42 -2.77 17.91
C ASP A 143 -16.16 -3.73 16.95
N LEU A 144 -15.97 -3.55 15.65
CA LEU A 144 -16.57 -4.39 14.62
C LEU A 144 -15.74 -5.65 14.37
N GLN A 145 -14.41 -5.57 14.50
CA GLN A 145 -13.51 -6.72 14.36
C GLN A 145 -13.84 -7.82 15.37
N GLY A 146 -14.02 -7.44 16.64
CA GLY A 146 -14.40 -8.39 17.70
C GLY A 146 -15.83 -8.93 17.53
N LYS A 147 -16.75 -8.12 16.97
CA LYS A 147 -18.15 -8.50 16.79
C LYS A 147 -18.38 -9.49 15.64
N ASP A 148 -17.73 -9.27 14.51
CA ASP A 148 -18.09 -9.95 13.26
C ASP A 148 -17.37 -11.28 13.05
N LYS A 149 -16.31 -11.55 13.83
CA LYS A 149 -15.34 -12.64 13.64
C LYS A 149 -14.55 -12.55 12.33
N GLN A 150 -15.21 -12.30 11.20
CA GLN A 150 -14.61 -11.95 9.91
C GLN A 150 -14.18 -10.48 9.91
N TRP A 151 -12.97 -10.19 9.44
CA TRP A 151 -12.40 -8.84 9.55
C TRP A 151 -12.79 -7.89 8.42
N THR A 152 -13.44 -8.39 7.36
CA THR A 152 -13.76 -7.60 6.16
C THR A 152 -14.48 -6.30 6.51
N ARG A 153 -15.61 -6.34 7.24
CA ARG A 153 -16.34 -5.10 7.55
C ARG A 153 -15.52 -4.13 8.39
N ALA A 154 -14.78 -4.63 9.38
CA ALA A 154 -13.97 -3.80 10.27
C ALA A 154 -12.82 -3.07 9.55
N LYS A 155 -12.31 -3.66 8.45
CA LYS A 155 -11.13 -3.18 7.74
C LYS A 155 -11.44 -2.61 6.35
N SER A 156 -12.67 -2.65 5.85
CA SER A 156 -12.96 -2.39 4.42
C SER A 156 -13.83 -1.17 4.13
N PHE A 157 -14.02 -0.26 5.08
CA PHE A 157 -14.69 1.01 4.77
C PHE A 157 -13.87 1.80 3.74
N ASP A 158 -14.56 2.66 2.98
CA ASP A 158 -13.87 3.67 2.17
C ASP A 158 -12.88 4.43 3.06
N THR A 159 -11.71 4.79 2.51
CA THR A 159 -10.59 5.45 3.22
C THR A 159 -9.78 4.60 4.21
N PHE A 160 -10.12 3.33 4.42
CA PHE A 160 -9.41 2.50 5.41
C PHE A 160 -8.11 1.85 4.92
N CYS A 161 -7.67 2.10 3.68
CA CYS A 161 -6.38 1.64 3.15
C CYS A 161 -5.52 2.80 2.61
N PRO A 162 -5.04 3.72 3.45
CA PRO A 162 -4.00 4.66 3.04
C PRO A 162 -2.77 3.93 2.48
N LEU A 163 -2.30 4.37 1.31
CA LEU A 163 -1.08 3.88 0.65
C LEU A 163 -0.23 5.03 0.14
N GLY A 164 1.08 4.97 0.35
CA GLY A 164 2.04 5.93 -0.20
C GLY A 164 3.26 6.19 0.69
N PRO A 165 4.03 7.27 0.46
CA PRO A 165 3.82 8.24 -0.62
C PRO A 165 4.25 7.75 -2.01
N TYR A 166 5.24 6.86 -2.08
CA TYR A 166 5.85 6.37 -3.31
C TYR A 166 6.12 4.87 -3.20
N ILE A 167 6.26 4.20 -4.34
CA ILE A 167 6.83 2.84 -4.42
C ILE A 167 8.34 2.97 -4.54
N GLU A 168 9.08 2.49 -3.55
CA GLU A 168 10.53 2.34 -3.58
C GLU A 168 10.90 0.98 -4.19
N THR A 169 11.71 1.03 -5.25
CA THR A 169 12.07 -0.15 -6.06
C THR A 169 13.40 -0.77 -5.67
N ASP A 170 14.27 -0.01 -4.98
CA ASP A 170 15.62 -0.46 -4.61
C ASP A 170 15.73 -0.82 -3.12
N LEU A 171 14.62 -0.81 -2.37
CA LEU A 171 14.61 -1.16 -0.96
C LEU A 171 14.90 -2.66 -0.77
N ASN A 172 15.88 -2.97 0.07
CA ASN A 172 16.04 -4.31 0.63
C ASN A 172 15.21 -4.42 1.92
N PRO A 173 14.11 -5.20 1.95
CA PRO A 173 13.25 -5.29 3.13
C PRO A 173 13.89 -6.07 4.31
N ASP A 174 14.98 -6.80 4.05
CA ASP A 174 15.72 -7.56 5.06
C ASP A 174 16.73 -6.70 5.84
N ASP A 175 16.98 -5.47 5.37
CA ASP A 175 17.90 -4.52 5.97
C ASP A 175 17.15 -3.70 7.05
N GLN A 176 16.87 -4.36 8.18
CA GLN A 176 16.23 -3.76 9.35
C GLN A 176 17.28 -3.50 10.43
N GLU A 177 17.98 -2.37 10.32
CA GLU A 177 18.77 -1.80 11.43
C GLU A 177 17.88 -1.03 12.43
#